data_AF-A0A7X8F029-F1
#
_entry.id   AF-A0A7X8F029-F1
#
_cell.length_a   1.000
_cell.length_b   1.000
_cell.length_c   1.000
_cell.angle_alpha   90.00
_cell.angle_beta   90.00
_cell.angle_gamma   90.00
#
_symmetry.space_group_name_H-M   'P 1'
#
loop_
_entity.id
_entity.type
_entity.pdbx_description
1 polymer ?
#
loop_
_entity_poly.entity_id
_entity_poly.type
_entity_poly.pdbx_seq_one_letter_code
_entity_poly.pdbx_strand_id
1 'polypeptide(L)'
;MTHVIWIIGALICVCGLGAVLKPEWVKRFAAFAAVGNRWRPLAAVKIVVGVVFLILATSSRSPEAVIAIGILMAGGSILALTLKPEKMQAVMHWWQQQPLWLYRLWGVLAVLAGALVIYVGWPK
;
A
#
# COMPACT_ATOMS: atom_id res chain seq x y z
N MET A 1 22.03 0.20 -6.01
CA MET A 1 20.88 -0.22 -5.17
C MET A 1 20.17 0.97 -4.53
N THR A 2 20.90 2.00 -4.09
CA THR A 2 20.36 3.20 -3.38
C THR A 2 19.34 4.02 -4.18
N HIS A 3 19.57 4.24 -5.49
CA HIS A 3 18.66 5.02 -6.33
C HIS A 3 17.28 4.37 -6.52
N VAL A 4 17.20 3.04 -6.52
CA VAL A 4 15.93 2.30 -6.68
C VAL A 4 15.06 2.45 -5.43
N ILE A 5 15.67 2.41 -4.24
CA ILE A 5 14.98 2.63 -2.96
C ILE A 5 14.36 4.03 -2.93
N TRP A 6 15.11 5.02 -3.39
CA TRP A 6 14.63 6.41 -3.49
C TRP A 6 13.47 6.57 -4.45
N ILE A 7 13.57 6.00 -5.65
CA ILE A 7 12.49 6.09 -6.65
C ILE A 7 11.22 5.44 -6.09
N ILE A 8 11.33 4.27 -5.46
CA ILE A 8 10.17 3.56 -4.89
C ILE A 8 9.58 4.33 -3.71
N GLY A 9 10.42 4.81 -2.79
CA GLY A 9 9.98 5.61 -1.65
C GLY A 9 9.32 6.92 -2.09
N ALA A 10 9.88 7.59 -3.09
CA ALA A 10 9.29 8.79 -3.68
C ALA A 10 7.93 8.49 -4.34
N LEU A 11 7.82 7.39 -5.07
CA LEU A 11 6.57 6.97 -5.72
C LEU A 11 5.47 6.68 -4.68
N ILE A 12 5.84 6.08 -3.55
CA ILE A 12 4.91 5.83 -2.43
C ILE A 12 4.54 7.12 -1.71
N CYS A 13 5.49 8.01 -1.48
CA CYS A 13 5.20 9.35 -0.94
C CYS A 13 4.24 10.11 -1.84
N VAL A 14 4.47 10.13 -3.15
CA VAL A 14 3.61 10.81 -4.13
C VAL A 14 2.21 10.18 -4.16
N CYS A 15 2.11 8.85 -4.17
CA CYS A 15 0.83 8.14 -4.10
C CYS A 15 0.09 8.40 -2.78
N GLY A 16 0.79 8.37 -1.65
CA GLY A 16 0.23 8.68 -0.33
C GLY A 16 -0.24 10.13 -0.24
N LEU A 17 0.56 11.07 -0.76
CA LEU A 17 0.22 12.49 -0.78
C LEU A 17 -0.99 12.74 -1.67
N GLY A 18 -1.08 12.08 -2.82
CA GLY A 18 -2.27 12.08 -3.68
C GLY A 18 -3.51 11.56 -2.95
N ALA A 19 -3.36 10.50 -2.14
CA ALA A 19 -4.44 9.96 -1.32
C ALA A 19 -4.90 10.91 -0.20
N VAL A 20 -3.99 11.71 0.38
CA VAL A 20 -4.31 12.74 1.38
C VAL A 20 -5.02 13.93 0.74
N LEU A 21 -4.50 14.44 -0.38
CA LEU A 21 -5.01 15.63 -1.05
C LEU A 21 -6.35 15.38 -1.75
N LYS A 22 -6.51 14.21 -2.39
CA LYS A 22 -7.73 13.83 -3.10
C LYS A 22 -8.18 12.41 -2.71
N PRO A 23 -8.73 12.22 -1.50
CA PRO A 23 -9.23 10.92 -1.04
C PRO A 23 -10.40 10.40 -1.90
N GLU A 24 -11.14 11.30 -2.57
CA GLU A 24 -12.20 10.94 -3.52
C GLU A 24 -11.67 10.13 -4.70
N TRP A 25 -10.46 10.43 -5.18
CA TRP A 25 -9.85 9.72 -6.30
C TRP A 25 -9.55 8.26 -5.91
N VAL A 26 -9.05 8.05 -4.69
CA VAL A 26 -8.79 6.73 -4.11
C VAL A 26 -10.09 5.95 -3.93
N LYS A 27 -11.14 6.59 -3.40
CA LYS A 27 -12.45 5.97 -3.21
C LYS A 27 -13.08 5.55 -4.55
N ARG A 28 -12.92 6.37 -5.60
CA ARG A 28 -13.39 6.08 -6.96
C ARG A 28 -12.59 4.94 -7.60
N PHE A 29 -11.27 4.90 -7.38
CA PHE A 29 -10.42 3.79 -7.81
C PHE A 29 -10.79 2.48 -7.11
N ALA A 30 -11.05 2.53 -5.81
CA ALA A 30 -11.53 1.39 -5.04
C ALA A 30 -12.90 0.90 -5.53
N ALA A 31 -13.80 1.80 -5.93
CA ALA A 31 -15.10 1.45 -6.52
C ALA A 31 -14.91 0.70 -7.84
N PHE A 32 -14.01 1.19 -8.69
CA PHE A 32 -13.70 0.56 -9.97
C PHE A 32 -13.04 -0.81 -9.83
N ALA A 33 -12.20 -0.99 -8.80
CA ALA A 33 -11.57 -2.26 -8.46
C ALA A 33 -12.55 -3.27 -7.83
N ALA A 34 -13.60 -2.79 -7.17
CA ALA A 34 -14.67 -3.63 -6.62
C ALA A 34 -15.49 -4.33 -7.71
N VAL A 35 -15.66 -3.65 -8.86
CA VAL A 35 -16.48 -4.14 -9.98
C VAL A 35 -15.79 -5.28 -10.70
N GLY A 36 -16.50 -6.41 -10.86
CA GLY A 36 -16.13 -7.48 -11.79
C GLY A 36 -14.87 -8.26 -11.42
N ASN A 37 -14.58 -8.46 -10.12
CA ASN A 37 -13.47 -9.28 -9.63
C ASN A 37 -12.06 -8.69 -9.91
N ARG A 38 -11.97 -7.41 -10.29
CA ARG A 38 -10.72 -6.69 -10.56
C ARG A 38 -9.84 -6.48 -9.32
N TRP A 39 -10.35 -6.79 -8.13
CA TRP A 39 -9.59 -6.80 -6.88
C TRP A 39 -8.49 -7.87 -6.85
N ARG A 40 -8.65 -8.99 -7.57
CA ARG A 40 -7.65 -10.08 -7.64
C ARG A 40 -6.31 -9.65 -8.25
N PRO A 41 -6.27 -9.07 -9.47
CA PRO A 41 -5.02 -8.58 -10.02
C PRO A 41 -4.44 -7.44 -9.18
N LEU A 42 -5.28 -6.61 -8.56
CA LEU A 42 -4.82 -5.54 -7.67
C LEU A 42 -4.14 -6.09 -6.41
N ALA A 43 -4.69 -7.16 -5.83
CA ALA A 43 -4.08 -7.86 -4.70
C ALA A 43 -2.76 -8.53 -5.11
N ALA A 44 -2.68 -9.11 -6.31
CA ALA A 44 -1.44 -9.69 -6.83
C ALA A 44 -0.34 -8.62 -7.00
N VAL A 45 -0.66 -7.47 -7.60
CA VAL A 45 0.29 -6.33 -7.70
C VAL A 45 0.73 -5.88 -6.31
N LYS A 46 -0.21 -5.79 -5.35
CA LYS A 46 0.10 -5.38 -3.97
C LYS A 46 1.04 -6.38 -3.27
N ILE A 47 0.93 -7.69 -3.54
CA ILE A 47 1.88 -8.70 -3.06
C ILE A 47 3.26 -8.46 -3.66
N VAL A 48 3.36 -8.25 -4.98
CA VAL A 48 4.64 -7.99 -5.64
C VAL A 48 5.31 -6.76 -5.04
N VAL A 49 4.56 -5.68 -4.81
CA VAL A 49 5.07 -4.48 -4.14
C VAL A 49 5.54 -4.80 -2.71
N GLY A 50 4.77 -5.58 -1.94
CA GLY A 50 5.15 -6.00 -0.59
C GLY A 50 6.43 -6.86 -0.55
N VAL A 51 6.60 -7.76 -1.52
CA VAL A 51 7.81 -8.60 -1.64
C VAL A 51 9.01 -7.76 -2.05
N VAL A 52 8.85 -6.83 -2.99
CA VAL A 52 9.90 -5.86 -3.35
C VAL A 52 10.33 -5.06 -2.11
N PHE A 53 9.39 -4.69 -1.26
CA PHE A 53 9.66 -4.07 0.04
C PHE A 53 10.50 -4.95 0.98
N LEU A 54 10.16 -6.23 1.10
CA LEU A 54 10.93 -7.17 1.92
C LEU A 54 12.36 -7.37 1.40
N ILE A 55 12.54 -7.39 0.08
CA ILE A 55 13.87 -7.47 -0.55
C ILE A 55 14.67 -6.20 -0.23
N LEU A 56 14.06 -5.01 -0.37
CA LEU A 56 14.71 -3.74 -0.07
C LEU A 56 15.02 -3.57 1.43
N ALA A 57 14.24 -4.20 2.31
CA ALA A 57 14.46 -4.19 3.74
C ALA A 57 15.81 -4.83 4.15
N THR A 58 16.32 -5.79 3.37
CA THR A 58 17.62 -6.42 3.67
C THR A 58 18.82 -5.50 3.43
N SER A 59 18.67 -4.44 2.62
CA SER A 59 19.70 -3.41 2.38
C SER A 59 19.49 -2.12 3.19
N SER A 60 18.55 -2.14 4.13
CA SER A 60 18.05 -0.95 4.83
C SER A 60 18.71 -0.76 6.21
N ARG A 61 18.96 0.49 6.62
CA ARG A 61 19.55 0.84 7.94
C ARG A 61 18.70 0.38 9.13
N SER A 62 17.38 0.25 8.96
CA SER A 62 16.44 -0.29 9.96
C SER A 62 15.52 -1.32 9.28
N PRO A 63 15.96 -2.58 9.14
CA PRO A 63 15.22 -3.62 8.44
C PRO A 63 13.84 -3.90 9.06
N GLU A 64 13.73 -3.82 10.39
CA GLU A 64 12.53 -4.21 11.14
C GLU A 64 11.27 -3.43 10.76
N ALA A 65 11.38 -2.10 10.60
CA ALA A 65 10.24 -1.27 10.22
C ALA A 65 9.75 -1.56 8.78
N VAL A 66 10.69 -1.76 7.85
CA VAL A 66 10.38 -2.07 6.45
C VAL A 66 9.83 -3.49 6.33
N ILE A 67 10.34 -4.44 7.12
CA ILE A 67 9.83 -5.81 7.23
C ILE A 67 8.40 -5.80 7.77
N ALA A 68 8.11 -5.06 8.84
CA ALA A 68 6.76 -4.97 9.40
C ALA A 68 5.75 -4.45 8.36
N ILE A 69 6.11 -3.40 7.62
CA ILE A 69 5.28 -2.84 6.53
C ILE A 69 5.11 -3.87 5.39
N GLY A 70 6.19 -4.51 4.97
CA GLY A 70 6.18 -5.53 3.93
C GLY A 70 5.29 -6.73 4.28
N ILE A 71 5.39 -7.22 5.52
CA ILE A 71 4.55 -8.31 6.05
C ILE A 71 3.09 -7.87 6.11
N LEU A 72 2.78 -6.66 6.59
CA LEU A 72 1.41 -6.15 6.61
C LEU A 72 0.81 -6.05 5.21
N MET A 73 1.60 -5.59 4.22
CA MET A 73 1.14 -5.49 2.83
C MET A 73 0.97 -6.86 2.17
N ALA A 74 1.96 -7.75 2.31
CA ALA A 74 1.93 -9.08 1.72
C ALA A 74 0.88 -9.96 2.40
N GLY A 75 0.91 -10.05 3.74
CA GLY A 75 -0.03 -10.82 4.54
C GLY A 75 -1.48 -10.36 4.35
N GLY A 76 -1.74 -9.05 4.39
CA GLY A 76 -3.07 -8.51 4.13
C GLY A 76 -3.58 -8.83 2.71
N SER A 77 -2.68 -8.89 1.73
CA SER A 77 -3.04 -9.20 0.34
C SER A 77 -3.23 -10.70 0.10
N ILE A 78 -2.48 -11.56 0.80
CA ILE A 78 -2.67 -13.02 0.78
C ILE A 78 -4.00 -13.39 1.46
N LEU A 79 -4.32 -12.77 2.60
CA LEU A 79 -5.62 -12.92 3.26
C LEU A 79 -6.76 -12.46 2.33
N ALA A 80 -6.58 -11.33 1.65
CA ALA A 80 -7.50 -10.86 0.62
C ALA A 80 -7.73 -11.88 -0.52
N LEU A 81 -6.68 -12.57 -0.98
CA LEU A 81 -6.79 -13.59 -2.04
C LEU A 81 -7.41 -14.91 -1.59
N THR A 82 -7.26 -15.26 -0.31
CA THR A 82 -7.83 -16.50 0.27
C THR A 82 -9.29 -16.34 0.68
N LEU A 83 -9.78 -15.11 0.83
CA LEU A 83 -11.18 -14.82 1.08
C LEU A 83 -12.06 -15.16 -0.14
N LYS A 84 -13.25 -15.71 0.15
CA LYS A 84 -14.28 -15.92 -0.88
C LYS A 84 -14.67 -14.58 -1.54
N PRO A 85 -15.03 -14.57 -2.84
CA PRO A 85 -15.39 -13.35 -3.55
C PRO A 85 -16.52 -12.56 -2.87
N GLU A 86 -17.49 -13.25 -2.26
CA GLU A 86 -18.62 -12.62 -1.56
C GLU A 86 -18.15 -11.83 -0.33
N LYS A 87 -17.25 -12.41 0.47
CA LYS A 87 -16.66 -11.76 1.65
C LYS A 87 -15.83 -10.55 1.21
N MET A 88 -15.09 -10.67 0.12
CA MET A 88 -14.26 -9.59 -0.41
C MET A 88 -15.11 -8.43 -0.95
N GLN A 89 -16.24 -8.74 -1.60
CA GLN A 89 -17.22 -7.71 -1.99
C GLN A 89 -17.82 -7.00 -0.78
N ALA A 90 -18.17 -7.73 0.29
CA ALA A 90 -18.65 -7.12 1.53
C ALA A 90 -17.60 -6.20 2.17
N VAL A 91 -16.32 -6.61 2.20
CA VAL A 91 -15.21 -5.77 2.68
C VAL A 91 -15.04 -4.52 1.80
N MET A 92 -15.11 -4.68 0.48
CA MET A 92 -14.95 -3.55 -0.44
C MET A 92 -16.12 -2.57 -0.32
N HIS A 93 -17.34 -3.07 -0.13
CA HIS A 93 -18.52 -2.27 0.14
C HIS A 93 -18.44 -1.55 1.49
N TRP A 94 -17.95 -2.22 2.53
CA TRP A 94 -17.68 -1.58 3.82
C TRP A 94 -16.69 -0.43 3.68
N TRP A 95 -15.61 -0.62 2.91
CA TRP A 95 -14.65 0.43 2.58
C TRP A 95 -15.33 1.60 1.86
N GLN A 96 -16.17 1.34 0.85
CA GLN A 96 -16.94 2.38 0.14
C GLN A 96 -17.80 3.24 1.06
N GLN A 97 -18.30 2.69 2.16
CA GLN A 97 -19.14 3.43 3.12
C GLN A 97 -18.33 4.25 4.13
N GLN A 98 -17.01 4.08 4.19
CA GLN A 98 -16.18 4.82 5.14
C GLN A 98 -16.08 6.31 4.79
N PRO A 99 -15.94 7.17 5.81
CA PRO A 99 -15.77 8.61 5.63
C PRO A 99 -14.42 8.92 4.98
N LEU A 100 -14.36 10.01 4.21
CA LEU A 100 -13.16 10.45 3.49
C LEU A 100 -11.96 10.71 4.41
N TRP A 101 -12.20 11.07 5.68
CA TRP A 101 -11.15 11.24 6.67
C TRP A 101 -10.34 9.96 6.91
N LEU A 102 -10.99 8.78 6.88
CA LEU A 102 -10.30 7.51 7.06
C LEU A 102 -9.30 7.26 5.91
N TYR A 103 -9.70 7.57 4.68
CA TYR A 103 -8.82 7.50 3.51
C TYR A 103 -7.64 8.47 3.60
N ARG A 104 -7.86 9.68 4.15
CA ARG A 104 -6.76 10.62 4.42
C ARG A 104 -5.79 10.07 5.45
N LEU A 105 -6.29 9.47 6.53
CA LEU A 105 -5.45 8.86 7.56
C LEU A 105 -4.56 7.76 6.98
N TRP A 106 -5.14 6.91 6.11
CA TRP A 106 -4.40 5.89 5.36
C TRP A 106 -3.38 6.49 4.38
N GLY A 107 -3.72 7.60 3.72
CA GLY A 107 -2.79 8.37 2.90
C GLY A 107 -1.61 8.92 3.70
N VAL A 108 -1.85 9.47 4.89
CA VAL A 108 -0.79 9.97 5.79
C VAL A 108 0.12 8.83 6.22
N LEU A 109 -0.44 7.68 6.60
CA LEU A 109 0.36 6.48 6.91
C LEU A 109 1.19 6.03 5.72
N ALA A 110 0.66 6.09 4.50
CA ALA A 110 1.41 5.76 3.29
C ALA A 110 2.55 6.77 3.02
N VAL A 111 2.32 8.07 3.23
CA VAL A 111 3.38 9.09 3.15
C VAL A 111 4.46 8.85 4.19
N LEU A 112 4.08 8.58 5.43
CA LEU A 112 5.04 8.28 6.51
C LEU A 112 5.87 7.03 6.18
N ALA A 113 5.22 5.98 5.68
CA ALA A 113 5.92 4.78 5.22
C ALA A 113 6.90 5.09 4.07
N GLY A 114 6.49 5.86 3.07
CA GLY A 114 7.35 6.28 1.95
C GLY A 114 8.53 7.14 2.41
N ALA A 115 8.31 8.09 3.31
CA ALA A 115 9.34 8.93 3.88
C ALA A 115 10.34 8.12 4.72
N LEU A 116 9.85 7.14 5.48
CA LEU A 116 10.68 6.22 6.24
C LEU A 116 11.56 5.37 5.32
N VAL A 117 11.02 4.91 4.18
CA VAL A 117 11.80 4.18 3.16
C VAL A 117 12.89 5.05 2.54
N ILE A 118 12.59 6.31 2.21
CA ILE A 118 13.59 7.26 1.68
C ILE A 118 14.69 7.51 2.72
N TYR A 119 14.31 7.75 3.98
CA TYR A 119 15.24 8.00 5.08
C TYR A 119 16.17 6.80 5.32
N VAL A 120 15.61 5.59 5.31
CA VAL A 120 16.37 4.37 5.55
C VAL A 120 17.26 3.98 4.36
N GLY A 121 16.88 4.39 3.14
CA GLY A 121 17.69 4.27 1.93
C GLY A 121 18.73 5.37 1.75
N TRP A 122 18.83 6.35 2.67
CA TRP A 122 19.82 7.43 2.58
C TRP A 122 21.24 6.89 2.89
N PRO A 123 22.22 7.04 1.98
CA PRO A 123 23.59 6.61 2.24
C PRO A 123 24.23 7.50 3.30
N LYS A 124 24.98 6.90 4.25
CA LYS A 124 25.74 7.66 5.28
C LYS A 124 26.70 8.66 4.64
#